data_AF-A0A1D9CY06-F1
#
_entry.id   AF-A0A1D9CY06-F1
#
_cell.length_a   1.000
_cell.length_b   1.000
_cell.length_c   1.000
_cell.angle_alpha   90.00
_cell.angle_beta   90.00
_cell.angle_gamma   90.00
#
_symmetry.space_group_name_H-M   'P 1'
#
loop_
_entity.id
_entity.type
_entity.pdbx_description
1 polymer ?
#
loop_
_entity_poly.entity_id
_entity_poly.type
_entity_poly.pdbx_seq_one_letter_code
_entity_poly.pdbx_strand_id
1 'polypeptide(L)'
;MSTIKTTTIDTAADAQNPQDWKHYPVTAANWIDACHEEKEKLGISYAEIARRIKYARPSLSLALSGNYTGNTKTIADAYVTYRKQVACPYAAETVSRQYCTEHALADAPTHNPAALRHWRACQGCAYKPDSEKGGQP
;
A
#
# COMPACT_ATOMS: atom_id res chain seq x y z
N MET A 1 -15.89 39.49 -9.28
CA MET A 1 -14.46 39.15 -9.24
C MET A 1 -14.14 38.70 -7.84
N SER A 2 -14.06 37.39 -7.56
CA SER A 2 -13.67 36.91 -6.24
C SER A 2 -12.67 35.77 -6.38
N THR A 3 -11.63 35.90 -5.59
CA THR A 3 -10.29 35.35 -5.68
C THR A 3 -10.26 33.84 -5.47
N ILE A 4 -9.54 33.14 -6.34
CA ILE A 4 -9.20 31.72 -6.21
C ILE A 4 -8.34 31.57 -4.96
N LYS A 5 -8.80 30.83 -3.95
CA LYS A 5 -7.95 30.39 -2.85
C LYS A 5 -7.15 29.19 -3.34
N THR A 6 -5.85 29.39 -3.52
CA THR A 6 -4.84 28.35 -3.70
C THR A 6 -4.79 27.51 -2.43
N THR A 7 -5.31 26.28 -2.47
CA THR A 7 -5.08 25.30 -1.41
C THR A 7 -3.84 24.50 -1.76
N THR A 8 -2.75 24.79 -1.06
CA THR A 8 -1.56 23.96 -0.95
C THR A 8 -1.97 22.56 -0.45
N ILE A 9 -1.80 21.54 -1.28
CA ILE A 9 -1.93 20.13 -0.87
C ILE A 9 -0.54 19.60 -0.51
N ASP A 10 -0.02 20.07 0.61
CA ASP A 10 1.03 19.37 1.35
C ASP A 10 0.34 18.53 2.42
N THR A 11 0.07 17.27 2.13
CA THR A 11 -0.29 16.28 3.16
C THR A 11 0.14 14.89 2.72
N ALA A 12 1.33 14.50 3.15
CA ALA A 12 1.80 13.12 3.22
C ALA A 12 1.05 12.30 4.30
N ALA A 13 -0.27 12.51 4.45
CA ALA A 13 -1.09 11.91 5.50
C ALA A 13 -2.41 11.29 4.99
N ASP A 14 -2.53 11.02 3.70
CA ASP A 14 -3.63 10.22 3.15
C ASP A 14 -3.23 8.74 3.10
N ALA A 15 -3.07 8.27 4.33
CA ALA A 15 -3.03 6.90 4.79
C ALA A 15 -4.37 6.18 4.53
N GLN A 16 -4.90 6.21 3.30
CA GLN A 16 -6.22 5.65 2.99
C GLN A 16 -6.27 4.15 3.32
N ASN A 17 -7.33 3.76 4.02
CA ASN A 17 -7.61 2.38 4.40
C ASN A 17 -7.52 1.47 3.17
N PRO A 18 -6.69 0.40 3.20
CA PRO A 18 -6.56 -0.55 2.09
C PRO A 18 -7.89 -1.18 1.64
N GLN A 19 -8.90 -1.21 2.51
CA GLN A 19 -10.23 -1.76 2.20
C GLN A 19 -11.06 -0.89 1.24
N ASP A 20 -10.69 0.37 1.04
CA ASP A 20 -11.44 1.26 0.12
C ASP A 20 -11.11 1.02 -1.35
N TRP A 21 -10.13 0.17 -1.65
CA TRP A 21 -9.60 -0.07 -2.99
C TRP A 21 -10.31 -1.25 -3.66
N LYS A 22 -10.89 -1.03 -4.84
CA LYS A 22 -11.68 -2.02 -5.60
C LYS A 22 -10.86 -3.26 -5.95
N HIS A 23 -9.58 -3.08 -6.27
CA HIS A 23 -8.69 -4.19 -6.63
C HIS A 23 -7.82 -4.68 -5.46
N TYR A 24 -8.35 -4.65 -4.23
CA TYR A 24 -7.70 -5.22 -3.05
C TYR A 24 -8.19 -6.66 -2.76
N PRO A 25 -7.31 -7.60 -2.39
CA PRO A 25 -5.85 -7.47 -2.35
C PRO A 25 -5.24 -7.44 -3.75
N VAL A 26 -4.15 -6.67 -3.89
CA VAL A 26 -3.40 -6.60 -5.15
C VAL A 26 -2.58 -7.88 -5.31
N THR A 27 -2.74 -8.54 -6.46
CA THR A 27 -2.09 -9.79 -6.87
C THR A 27 -1.55 -9.66 -8.30
N ALA A 28 -0.78 -10.64 -8.75
CA ALA A 28 -0.27 -10.66 -10.13
C ALA A 28 -1.39 -10.74 -11.20
N ALA A 29 -2.62 -11.10 -10.83
CA ALA A 29 -3.75 -11.16 -11.76
C ALA A 29 -4.47 -9.82 -11.96
N ASN A 30 -4.44 -8.93 -10.97
CA ASN A 30 -5.22 -7.68 -10.97
C ASN A 30 -4.34 -6.40 -10.85
N TRP A 31 -3.00 -6.54 -10.88
CA TRP A 31 -2.08 -5.43 -10.66
C TRP A 31 -2.21 -4.28 -11.68
N ILE A 32 -2.59 -4.60 -12.93
CA ILE A 32 -2.82 -3.60 -13.99
C ILE A 32 -4.02 -2.73 -13.61
N ASP A 33 -5.16 -3.35 -13.30
CA ASP A 33 -6.37 -2.64 -12.90
C ASP A 33 -6.15 -1.83 -11.61
N ALA A 34 -5.40 -2.40 -10.65
CA ALA A 34 -5.00 -1.69 -9.44
C ALA A 34 -4.12 -0.47 -9.73
N CYS A 35 -3.21 -0.53 -10.71
CA CYS A 35 -2.39 0.62 -11.13
C CYS A 35 -3.26 1.73 -11.75
N HIS A 36 -4.26 1.36 -12.55
CA HIS A 36 -5.22 2.32 -13.12
C HIS A 36 -6.04 2.99 -12.02
N GLU A 37 -6.56 2.20 -11.08
CA GLU A 37 -7.29 2.71 -9.92
C GLU A 37 -6.42 3.66 -9.07
N GLU A 38 -5.16 3.31 -8.80
CA GLU A 38 -4.25 4.17 -8.04
C GLU A 38 -4.04 5.53 -8.70
N LYS A 39 -3.82 5.52 -10.01
CA LYS A 39 -3.67 6.73 -10.81
C LYS A 39 -4.92 7.62 -10.70
N GLU A 40 -6.10 7.03 -10.84
CA GLU A 40 -7.37 7.74 -10.80
C GLU A 40 -7.70 8.28 -9.40
N LYS A 41 -7.57 7.45 -8.37
CA LYS A 41 -7.89 7.84 -6.99
C LYS A 41 -6.94 8.87 -6.41
N LEU A 42 -5.64 8.75 -6.69
CA LEU A 42 -4.63 9.66 -6.15
C LEU A 42 -4.34 10.84 -7.08
N GLY A 43 -4.87 10.85 -8.31
CA GLY A 43 -4.58 11.88 -9.31
C GLY A 43 -3.11 11.95 -9.72
N ILE A 44 -2.34 10.86 -9.54
CA ILE A 44 -0.91 10.79 -9.85
C ILE A 44 -0.65 10.26 -11.26
N SER A 45 0.58 10.39 -11.76
CA SER A 45 0.98 9.85 -13.07
C SER A 45 1.57 8.45 -12.96
N TYR A 46 1.59 7.69 -14.07
CA TYR A 46 2.33 6.42 -14.13
C TYR A 46 3.84 6.60 -13.89
N ALA A 47 4.39 7.78 -14.16
CA ALA A 47 5.80 8.07 -13.85
C ALA A 47 6.03 8.12 -12.33
N GLU A 48 5.09 8.69 -11.58
CA GLU A 48 5.14 8.70 -10.12
C GLU A 48 4.96 7.29 -9.54
N ILE A 49 4.01 6.51 -10.07
CA ILE A 49 3.85 5.10 -9.67
C ILE A 49 5.13 4.31 -9.93
N ALA A 50 5.72 4.45 -11.13
CA ALA A 50 6.98 3.81 -11.49
C ALA A 50 8.12 4.18 -10.52
N ARG A 51 8.21 5.45 -10.12
CA ARG A 51 9.18 5.92 -9.12
C ARG A 51 9.00 5.24 -7.77
N ARG A 52 7.75 5.08 -7.30
CA ARG A 52 7.42 4.43 -6.02
C ARG A 52 7.80 2.95 -6.01
N ILE A 53 7.55 2.24 -7.11
CA ILE A 53 7.96 0.82 -7.26
C ILE A 53 9.41 0.63 -7.70
N LYS A 54 10.19 1.73 -7.82
CA LYS A 54 11.60 1.74 -8.25
C LYS A 54 11.82 1.08 -9.61
N TYR A 55 10.92 1.34 -10.56
CA TYR A 55 10.97 0.78 -11.92
C TYR A 55 11.00 1.88 -12.99
N ALA A 56 11.47 1.52 -14.19
CA ALA A 56 11.50 2.47 -15.29
C ALA A 56 10.08 2.76 -15.81
N ARG A 57 9.74 4.06 -15.92
CA ARG A 57 8.48 4.54 -16.50
C ARG A 57 8.12 3.90 -17.85
N PRO A 58 9.01 3.86 -18.88
CA PRO A 58 8.63 3.28 -20.17
C PRO A 58 8.25 1.80 -20.06
N SER A 59 8.94 1.04 -19.21
CA SER A 59 8.62 -0.37 -18.99
C SER A 59 7.26 -0.56 -18.32
N LEU A 60 6.92 0.27 -17.32
CA LEU A 60 5.58 0.24 -16.72
C LEU A 60 4.51 0.59 -17.75
N SER A 61 4.73 1.64 -18.56
CA SER A 61 3.77 2.06 -19.58
C SER A 61 3.51 0.99 -20.64
N LEU A 62 4.57 0.30 -21.11
CA LEU A 62 4.43 -0.79 -22.07
C LEU A 62 3.65 -1.96 -21.47
N ALA A 63 3.95 -2.32 -20.21
CA ALA A 63 3.28 -3.40 -19.51
C ALA A 63 1.79 -3.13 -19.32
N LEU A 64 1.41 -1.90 -18.93
CA LEU A 64 0.01 -1.49 -18.79
C LEU A 64 -0.74 -1.48 -20.13
N SER A 65 -0.04 -1.18 -21.24
CA SER A 65 -0.64 -1.17 -22.59
C SER A 65 -0.79 -2.56 -23.24
N GLY A 66 -0.29 -3.62 -22.59
CA GLY A 66 -0.24 -4.97 -23.17
C GLY A 66 0.82 -5.18 -24.26
N ASN A 67 1.61 -4.16 -24.60
CA ASN A 67 2.63 -4.20 -25.65
C ASN A 67 4.04 -4.58 -25.15
N TYR A 68 4.16 -5.02 -23.90
CA TYR A 68 5.45 -5.43 -23.34
C TYR A 68 5.78 -6.84 -23.81
N THR A 69 6.79 -6.95 -24.68
CA THR A 69 7.27 -8.23 -25.22
C THR A 69 8.06 -9.07 -24.21
N GLY A 70 8.48 -8.46 -23.09
CA GLY A 70 9.19 -9.13 -22.00
C GLY A 70 8.26 -9.67 -20.90
N ASN A 71 8.86 -10.25 -19.86
CA ASN A 71 8.11 -10.78 -18.73
C ASN A 71 7.65 -9.66 -17.77
N THR A 72 6.34 -9.39 -17.72
CA THR A 72 5.72 -8.41 -16.82
C THR A 72 5.70 -8.86 -15.36
N LYS A 73 6.02 -10.13 -15.05
CA LYS A 73 6.02 -10.69 -13.70
C LYS A 73 6.86 -9.88 -12.72
N THR A 74 8.04 -9.42 -13.13
CA THR A 74 8.92 -8.64 -12.24
C THR A 74 8.31 -7.28 -11.86
N ILE A 75 7.59 -6.65 -12.79
CA ILE A 75 6.86 -5.40 -12.57
C ILE A 75 5.66 -5.64 -11.67
N ALA A 76 4.90 -6.71 -11.95
CA ALA A 76 3.77 -7.13 -11.14
C ALA A 76 4.20 -7.43 -9.70
N ASP A 77 5.26 -8.20 -9.51
CA ASP A 77 5.79 -8.56 -8.19
C ASP A 77 6.26 -7.32 -7.42
N ALA A 78 6.93 -6.36 -8.09
CA ALA A 78 7.34 -5.08 -7.49
C ALA A 78 6.12 -4.24 -7.06
N TYR A 79 5.09 -4.15 -7.90
CA TYR A 79 3.87 -3.40 -7.59
C TYR A 79 3.07 -4.05 -6.47
N VAL A 80 2.90 -5.38 -6.50
CA VAL A 80 2.26 -6.15 -5.42
C VAL A 80 3.00 -5.94 -4.10
N THR A 81 4.34 -5.94 -4.11
CA THR A 81 5.15 -5.70 -2.91
C THR A 81 4.93 -4.30 -2.36
N TYR A 82 4.99 -3.28 -3.22
CA TYR A 82 4.71 -1.90 -2.85
C TYR A 82 3.31 -1.74 -2.24
N ARG A 83 2.28 -2.36 -2.84
CA ARG A 83 0.89 -2.31 -2.34
C ARG A 83 0.66 -3.12 -1.06
N LYS A 84 1.59 -4.01 -0.70
CA LYS A 84 1.60 -4.72 0.59
C LYS A 84 2.34 -3.96 1.69
N GLN A 85 2.95 -2.81 1.40
CA GLN A 85 3.63 -1.99 2.39
C GLN A 85 2.70 -0.96 3.01
N VAL A 86 2.92 -0.62 4.28
CA VAL A 86 2.21 0.44 4.99
C VAL A 86 3.19 1.29 5.79
N ALA A 87 2.92 2.59 5.91
CA ALA A 87 3.67 3.47 6.79
C ALA A 87 3.19 3.23 8.23
N CYS A 88 3.98 2.52 9.04
CA CYS A 88 3.59 2.17 10.39
C CYS A 88 3.69 3.40 11.31
N PRO A 89 2.59 3.84 11.95
CA PRO A 89 2.62 5.00 12.85
C PRO A 89 3.39 4.72 14.15
N TYR A 90 3.49 3.45 14.58
CA TYR A 90 4.21 3.06 15.79
C TYR A 90 5.71 2.89 15.54
N ALA A 91 6.09 2.15 14.48
CA ALA A 91 7.48 1.89 14.14
C ALA A 91 8.15 3.08 13.43
N ALA A 92 7.37 4.07 12.98
CA ALA A 92 7.81 5.24 12.22
C ALA A 92 8.59 4.88 10.93
N GLU A 93 8.30 3.71 10.37
CA GLU A 93 8.93 3.19 9.16
C GLU A 93 7.91 2.48 8.26
N THR A 94 8.30 2.24 7.01
CA THR A 94 7.50 1.46 6.07
C THR A 94 7.67 -0.03 6.36
N VAL A 95 6.60 -0.70 6.79
CA VAL A 95 6.59 -2.12 7.12
C VAL A 95 5.72 -2.91 6.15
N SER A 96 5.87 -4.23 6.12
CA SER A 96 4.99 -5.11 5.34
C SER A 96 3.63 -5.30 6.02
N ARG A 97 2.60 -5.66 5.27
CA ARG A 97 1.30 -6.02 5.86
C ARG A 97 1.40 -7.25 6.77
N GLN A 98 2.32 -8.17 6.46
CA GLN A 98 2.61 -9.31 7.31
C GLN A 98 3.09 -8.87 8.70
N TYR A 99 3.95 -7.86 8.79
CA TYR A 99 4.35 -7.26 10.07
C TYR A 99 3.14 -6.77 10.87
N CYS A 100 2.17 -6.13 10.20
CA CYS A 100 0.94 -5.71 10.86
C CYS A 100 0.11 -6.90 11.35
N THR A 101 0.00 -7.98 10.57
CA THR A 101 -0.70 -9.21 10.99
C THR A 101 -0.05 -9.82 12.22
N GLU A 102 1.28 -9.96 12.21
CA GLU A 102 2.06 -10.54 13.30
C GLU A 102 1.94 -9.73 14.60
N HIS A 103 1.93 -8.41 14.53
CA HIS A 103 1.86 -7.57 15.74
C HIS A 103 0.44 -7.26 16.20
N ALA A 104 -0.53 -7.13 15.29
CA ALA A 104 -1.89 -6.73 15.63
C ALA A 104 -2.82 -7.89 15.97
N LEU A 105 -2.60 -9.07 15.35
CA LEU A 105 -3.41 -10.27 15.57
C LEU A 105 -2.77 -11.27 16.55
N ALA A 106 -1.54 -11.04 17.00
CA ALA A 106 -0.96 -11.83 18.08
C ALA A 106 -1.71 -11.67 19.40
N ASP A 107 -1.56 -12.66 20.27
CA ASP A 107 -2.03 -12.60 21.65
C ASP A 107 -1.38 -11.43 22.40
N ALA A 108 -2.13 -10.85 23.35
CA ALA A 108 -1.66 -9.74 24.16
C ALA A 108 -0.38 -10.14 24.94
N PRO A 109 0.77 -9.48 24.71
CA PRO A 109 2.02 -9.85 25.37
C PRO A 109 1.97 -9.60 26.88
N THR A 110 2.24 -10.63 27.69
CA THR A 110 2.21 -10.53 29.17
C THR A 110 3.58 -10.24 29.78
N HIS A 111 4.67 -10.68 29.15
CA HIS A 111 6.02 -10.64 29.72
C HIS A 111 6.93 -9.56 29.13
N ASN A 112 6.53 -8.93 28.02
CA ASN A 112 7.33 -7.88 27.35
C ASN A 112 6.54 -6.56 27.28
N PRO A 113 6.89 -5.55 28.11
CA PRO A 113 6.16 -4.29 28.14
C PRO A 113 6.30 -3.48 26.84
N ALA A 114 7.40 -3.61 26.10
CA ALA A 114 7.56 -2.95 24.81
C ALA A 114 6.66 -3.57 23.74
N ALA A 115 6.58 -4.91 23.70
CA ALA A 115 5.66 -5.62 22.81
C ALA A 115 4.19 -5.32 23.16
N LEU A 116 3.87 -5.20 24.45
CA LEU A 116 2.52 -4.81 24.90
C LEU A 116 2.15 -3.39 24.46
N ARG A 117 3.08 -2.42 24.51
CA ARG A 117 2.85 -1.06 23.97
C ARG A 117 2.58 -1.09 22.47
N HIS A 118 3.38 -1.85 21.73
CA HIS A 118 3.18 -2.01 20.29
C HIS A 118 1.81 -2.63 19.97
N TRP A 119 1.48 -3.76 20.60
CA TRP A 119 0.20 -4.44 20.42
C TRP A 119 -0.99 -3.51 20.71
N ARG A 120 -0.93 -2.73 21.81
CA ARG A 120 -1.96 -1.73 22.16
C ARG A 120 -2.10 -0.66 21.09
N ALA A 121 -0.99 -0.14 20.56
CA ALA A 121 -1.02 0.82 19.45
C ALA A 121 -1.66 0.20 18.19
N CYS A 122 -1.35 -1.07 17.90
CA CYS A 122 -1.95 -1.79 16.79
C CYS A 122 -3.48 -1.98 16.94
N GLN A 123 -3.99 -2.14 18.16
CA GLN A 123 -5.44 -2.34 18.37
C GLN A 123 -6.29 -1.13 17.91
N GLY A 124 -5.74 0.09 17.94
CA GLY A 124 -6.39 1.31 17.46
C GLY A 124 -5.88 1.79 16.09
N CYS A 125 -5.06 1.01 15.40
CA CYS A 125 -4.44 1.42 14.14
C CYS A 125 -5.44 1.33 12.97
N ALA A 126 -5.50 2.37 12.14
CA ALA A 126 -6.32 2.38 10.91
C ALA A 126 -5.94 1.30 9.90
N TYR A 127 -4.71 0.77 9.98
CA TYR A 127 -4.20 -0.28 9.11
C TYR A 127 -4.31 -1.69 9.70
N LYS A 128 -4.92 -1.83 10.88
CA LYS A 128 -5.10 -3.13 11.53
C LYS A 128 -5.76 -4.10 10.54
N PRO A 129 -5.19 -5.29 10.30
CA PRO A 129 -5.83 -6.28 9.45
C PRO A 129 -7.05 -6.87 10.14
N ASP A 130 -8.09 -7.17 9.35
CA ASP A 130 -9.24 -7.91 9.85
C ASP A 130 -8.83 -9.35 10.15
N SER A 131 -9.28 -9.87 11.29
CA SER A 131 -8.96 -11.22 11.77
C SER A 131 -9.50 -12.34 10.88
N GLU A 132 -10.31 -12.03 9.86
CA GLU A 132 -11.07 -13.04 9.10
C GLU A 132 -10.42 -13.54 7.79
N LYS A 133 -9.25 -13.04 7.37
CA LYS A 133 -8.52 -13.63 6.21
C LYS A 133 -7.00 -13.57 6.35
N GLY A 134 -6.47 -14.15 7.42
CA GLY A 134 -5.04 -14.39 7.59
C GLY A 134 -4.67 -15.83 7.26
N GLY A 135 -4.18 -16.08 6.04
CA GLY A 135 -3.40 -17.27 5.70
C GLY A 135 -4.20 -18.46 5.17
N GLN A 136 -4.19 -18.62 3.84
CA GLN A 136 -4.13 -19.97 3.26
C GLN A 136 -2.74 -20.05 2.60
N PRO A 137 -1.92 -21.08 2.93
CA PRO A 137 -0.57 -21.25 2.38
C PRO A 137 -0.54 -21.41 0.86
#